data_AF-A0A0Q8ERS6-F1
#
_entry.id   AF-A0A0Q8ERS6-F1
#
_cell.length_a   1.000
_cell.length_b   1.000
_cell.length_c   1.000
_cell.angle_alpha   90.00
_cell.angle_beta   90.00
_cell.angle_gamma   90.00
#
_symmetry.space_group_name_H-M   'P 1'
#
loop_
_entity.id
_entity.type
_entity.pdbx_description
1 polymer ?
#
loop_
_entity_poly.entity_id
_entity_poly.type
_entity_poly.pdbx_seq_one_letter_code
_entity_poly.pdbx_strand_id
1 'polypeptide(L)'
;MTEPRCAMPQIQAQTALPVRAIDIVPVDPALLSFGIDVFQAVMNGALPISEYDGEDLACVGMNVIARQVGGHGLSMEEEASLVLRVVAFGELVTRAGSDSRIAAHVDAVGSGYRVTPAFLQAAAGAEIVRRIDGGFGYDLDSVAARLMH
;
A
#
# COMPACT_ATOMS: atom_id res chain seq x y z
N MET A 1 -36.47 -9.84 22.17
CA MET A 1 -35.85 -8.96 21.17
C MET A 1 -34.67 -8.32 21.88
N THR A 2 -33.48 -8.82 21.62
CA THR A 2 -32.27 -8.52 22.42
C THR A 2 -31.16 -8.25 21.42
N GLU A 3 -30.72 -7.00 21.32
CA GLU A 3 -29.56 -6.60 20.51
C GLU A 3 -28.27 -7.00 21.25
N PRO A 4 -27.23 -7.55 20.58
CA PRO A 4 -25.91 -7.61 21.16
C PRO A 4 -25.17 -6.29 20.90
N ARG A 5 -25.02 -5.47 21.94
CA ARG A 5 -24.10 -4.33 21.96
C ARG A 5 -22.67 -4.87 22.01
N CYS A 6 -21.89 -4.67 20.96
CA CYS A 6 -20.44 -4.84 21.02
C CYS A 6 -19.88 -3.91 22.12
N ALA A 7 -19.40 -4.49 23.21
CA ALA A 7 -18.68 -3.76 24.25
C ALA A 7 -17.31 -3.34 23.73
N MET A 8 -17.05 -2.02 23.66
CA MET A 8 -15.72 -1.50 23.38
C MET A 8 -14.90 -1.40 24.67
N PRO A 9 -13.69 -1.95 24.74
CA PRO A 9 -12.79 -1.67 25.86
C PRO A 9 -12.21 -0.26 25.73
N GLN A 10 -12.21 0.48 26.84
CA GLN A 10 -11.64 1.83 26.92
C GLN A 10 -10.12 1.77 26.74
N ILE A 11 -9.60 2.36 25.67
CA ILE A 11 -8.16 2.51 25.44
C ILE A 11 -7.72 3.79 26.15
N GLN A 12 -6.92 3.60 27.20
CA GLN A 12 -6.21 4.65 27.92
C GLN A 12 -5.27 5.41 26.97
N ALA A 13 -5.28 6.74 27.08
CA ALA A 13 -4.37 7.62 26.36
C ALA A 13 -2.90 7.26 26.66
N GLN A 14 -2.23 6.65 25.68
CA GLN A 14 -0.79 6.44 25.70
C GLN A 14 -0.13 7.52 24.83
N THR A 15 0.75 8.26 25.49
CA THR A 15 1.74 9.22 24.99
C THR A 15 2.15 9.03 23.53
N ALA A 16 2.07 10.13 22.77
CA ALA A 16 2.49 10.27 21.38
C ALA A 16 4.01 10.04 21.23
N LEU A 17 4.37 8.80 20.87
CA LEU A 17 5.57 8.49 20.12
C LEU A 17 5.13 8.27 18.66
N PRO A 18 5.90 8.69 17.64
CA PRO A 18 5.67 8.18 16.29
C PRO A 18 5.90 6.67 16.35
N VAL A 19 4.81 5.91 16.42
CA VAL A 19 4.85 4.45 16.33
C VAL A 19 5.25 4.16 14.89
N ARG A 20 6.55 3.97 14.65
CA ARG A 20 7.01 3.23 13.46
C ARG A 20 6.15 1.98 13.40
N ALA A 21 5.57 1.67 12.24
CA ALA A 21 4.91 0.39 12.06
C ALA A 21 6.00 -0.68 12.23
N ILE A 22 6.05 -1.31 13.40
CA ILE A 22 7.25 -2.06 13.86
C ILE A 22 7.50 -3.30 12.97
N ASP A 23 6.53 -3.69 12.12
CA ASP A 23 6.55 -4.96 11.39
C ASP A 23 6.41 -4.81 9.86
N ILE A 24 6.57 -3.61 9.28
CA ILE A 24 6.49 -3.44 7.82
C ILE A 24 7.89 -3.53 7.19
N VAL A 25 8.24 -4.71 6.72
CA VAL A 25 9.54 -5.01 6.11
C VAL A 25 9.66 -4.47 4.68
N PRO A 26 10.87 -4.21 4.16
CA PRO A 26 11.08 -4.02 2.72
C PRO A 26 10.56 -5.22 1.92
N VAL A 27 10.12 -4.98 0.70
CA VAL A 27 9.72 -6.05 -0.23
C VAL A 27 10.60 -6.04 -1.47
N ASP A 28 10.63 -7.14 -2.21
CA ASP A 28 11.24 -7.16 -3.53
C ASP A 28 10.51 -6.16 -4.45
N PRO A 29 11.23 -5.25 -5.14
CA PRO A 29 10.64 -4.34 -6.13
C PRO A 29 9.82 -5.03 -7.21
N ALA A 30 10.21 -6.23 -7.64
CA ALA A 30 9.46 -7.02 -8.62
C ALA A 30 8.11 -7.50 -8.04
N LEU A 31 8.09 -7.89 -6.76
CA LEU A 31 6.84 -8.23 -6.07
C LEU A 31 5.94 -7.00 -5.90
N LEU A 32 6.52 -5.84 -5.59
CA LEU A 32 5.76 -4.59 -5.54
C LEU A 32 5.16 -4.22 -6.91
N SER A 33 5.94 -4.33 -7.99
CA SER A 33 5.46 -4.14 -9.36
C SER A 33 4.26 -5.04 -9.65
N PHE A 34 4.44 -6.34 -9.38
CA PHE A 34 3.41 -7.35 -9.61
C PHE A 34 2.13 -7.05 -8.82
N GLY A 35 2.25 -6.70 -7.54
CA GLY A 35 1.10 -6.35 -6.70
C GLY A 35 0.34 -5.13 -7.22
N ILE A 36 1.06 -4.09 -7.68
CA ILE A 36 0.47 -2.90 -8.30
C ILE A 36 -0.27 -3.27 -9.59
N ASP A 37 0.34 -4.07 -10.45
CA ASP A 37 -0.27 -4.50 -11.72
C ASP A 37 -1.56 -5.30 -11.49
N VAL A 38 -1.53 -6.23 -10.52
CA VAL A 38 -2.71 -7.00 -10.11
C VAL A 38 -3.80 -6.07 -9.57
N PHE A 39 -3.45 -5.15 -8.67
CA PHE A 39 -4.41 -4.20 -8.10
C PHE A 39 -5.06 -3.32 -9.17
N GLN A 40 -4.28 -2.78 -10.10
CA GLN A 40 -4.79 -1.99 -11.21
C GLN A 40 -5.68 -2.81 -12.14
N ALA A 41 -5.32 -4.06 -12.43
CA ALA A 41 -6.15 -4.95 -13.23
C ALA A 41 -7.50 -5.25 -12.56
N VAL A 42 -7.54 -5.39 -11.23
CA VAL A 42 -8.80 -5.49 -10.46
C VAL A 42 -9.61 -4.21 -10.58
N MET A 43 -9.00 -3.05 -10.31
CA MET A 43 -9.69 -1.76 -10.34
C MET A 43 -10.25 -1.40 -11.72
N ASN A 44 -9.59 -1.85 -12.79
CA ASN A 44 -10.03 -1.65 -14.17
C ASN A 44 -11.01 -2.72 -14.68
N GLY A 45 -11.39 -3.69 -13.84
CA GLY A 45 -12.28 -4.80 -14.23
C GLY A 45 -11.67 -5.75 -15.25
N ALA A 46 -10.33 -5.76 -15.41
CA ALA A 46 -9.62 -6.59 -16.36
C ALA A 46 -9.37 -8.03 -15.85
N LEU A 47 -9.50 -8.24 -14.54
CA LEU A 47 -9.46 -9.57 -13.93
C LEU A 47 -10.90 -10.12 -13.77
N PRO A 48 -11.20 -11.33 -14.27
CA PRO A 48 -12.47 -11.98 -14.01
C PRO A 48 -12.48 -12.46 -12.55
N ILE A 49 -13.12 -11.69 -11.66
CA ILE A 49 -13.24 -12.03 -10.24
C ILE A 49 -14.62 -12.65 -10.02
N SER A 50 -14.67 -13.97 -9.90
CA SER A 50 -15.92 -14.74 -9.71
C SER A 50 -16.64 -14.44 -8.38
N GLU A 51 -15.97 -13.77 -7.45
CA GLU A 51 -16.44 -13.49 -6.08
C GLU A 51 -16.82 -12.02 -5.85
N TYR A 52 -16.81 -11.17 -6.88
CA TYR A 52 -17.21 -9.77 -6.73
C TYR A 52 -18.74 -9.66 -6.65
N ASP A 53 -19.27 -9.45 -5.44
CA ASP A 53 -20.71 -9.32 -5.17
C ASP A 53 -21.21 -7.85 -5.14
N GLY A 54 -20.30 -6.89 -5.34
CA GLY A 54 -20.63 -5.47 -5.47
C GLY A 54 -20.29 -4.61 -4.25
N GLU A 55 -19.80 -5.18 -3.15
CA GLU A 55 -19.38 -4.39 -1.98
C GLU A 55 -17.85 -4.48 -1.77
N ASP A 56 -17.20 -3.31 -1.91
CA ASP A 56 -15.79 -3.01 -1.63
C ASP A 56 -14.72 -3.61 -2.57
N LEU A 57 -14.59 -2.98 -3.74
CA LEU A 57 -13.51 -3.20 -4.73
C LEU A 57 -12.09 -3.18 -4.13
N ALA A 58 -11.85 -2.40 -3.07
CA ALA A 58 -10.53 -2.33 -2.44
C ALA A 58 -10.26 -3.59 -1.60
N CYS A 59 -11.25 -4.07 -0.83
CA CYS A 59 -11.16 -5.35 -0.13
C CYS A 59 -10.98 -6.52 -1.10
N VAL A 60 -11.67 -6.50 -2.24
CA VAL A 60 -11.52 -7.52 -3.29
C VAL A 60 -10.13 -7.46 -3.91
N GLY A 61 -9.60 -6.26 -4.19
CA GLY A 61 -8.23 -6.06 -4.66
C GLY A 61 -7.20 -6.64 -3.70
N MET A 62 -7.33 -6.36 -2.39
CA MET A 62 -6.44 -6.90 -1.36
C MET A 62 -6.49 -8.43 -1.29
N ASN A 63 -7.68 -9.03 -1.36
CA ASN A 63 -7.84 -10.48 -1.34
C ASN A 63 -7.26 -11.15 -2.60
N VAL A 64 -7.42 -10.52 -3.77
CA VAL A 64 -6.84 -11.02 -5.02
C VAL A 64 -5.31 -10.94 -4.97
N ILE A 65 -4.74 -9.84 -4.48
CA ILE A 65 -3.28 -9.74 -4.28
C ILE A 65 -2.84 -10.87 -3.34
N ALA A 66 -3.43 -10.99 -2.15
CA ALA A 66 -3.06 -12.01 -1.18
C ALA A 66 -3.11 -13.45 -1.76
N ARG A 67 -4.11 -13.75 -2.59
CA ARG A 67 -4.21 -15.05 -3.28
C ARG A 67 -3.17 -15.23 -4.38
N GLN A 68 -2.84 -14.17 -5.12
CA GLN A 68 -1.86 -14.21 -6.21
C GLN A 68 -0.41 -14.23 -5.70
N VAL A 69 -0.12 -13.60 -4.56
CA VAL A 69 1.17 -13.78 -3.89
C VAL A 69 1.27 -15.06 -3.07
N GLY A 70 0.14 -15.64 -2.67
CA GLY A 70 0.08 -16.98 -2.09
C GLY A 70 0.70 -18.00 -3.04
N GLY A 71 1.90 -18.48 -2.71
CA GLY A 71 2.68 -19.40 -3.56
C GLY A 71 4.04 -18.87 -4.01
N HIS A 72 4.36 -17.61 -3.72
CA HIS A 72 5.68 -17.01 -3.99
C HIS A 72 6.73 -17.27 -2.91
N GLY A 73 6.41 -18.11 -1.90
CA GLY A 73 7.34 -18.48 -0.82
C GLY A 73 7.61 -17.36 0.18
N LEU A 74 6.73 -16.35 0.24
CA LEU A 74 6.83 -15.23 1.16
C LEU A 74 6.46 -15.65 2.59
N SER A 75 7.09 -15.00 3.55
CA SER A 75 6.63 -15.01 4.93
C SER A 75 5.33 -14.21 5.07
N MET A 76 4.55 -14.49 6.11
CA MET A 76 3.32 -13.72 6.41
C MET A 76 3.59 -12.22 6.58
N GLU A 77 4.78 -11.86 7.08
CA GLU A 77 5.22 -10.46 7.25
C GLU A 77 5.47 -9.79 5.90
N GLU A 78 6.12 -10.48 4.96
CA GLU A 78 6.35 -9.99 3.60
C GLU A 78 5.05 -9.85 2.81
N GLU A 79 4.12 -10.80 2.94
CA GLU A 79 2.79 -10.73 2.32
C GLU A 79 2.00 -9.53 2.84
N ALA A 80 1.92 -9.36 4.16
CA ALA A 80 1.23 -8.23 4.77
C ALA A 80 1.87 -6.89 4.37
N SER A 81 3.20 -6.83 4.36
CA SER A 81 3.94 -5.65 3.92
C SER A 81 3.65 -5.31 2.46
N LEU A 82 3.64 -6.31 1.58
CA LEU A 82 3.33 -6.11 0.17
C LEU A 82 1.92 -5.55 -0.02
N VAL A 83 0.91 -6.14 0.62
CA VAL A 83 -0.48 -5.67 0.52
C VAL A 83 -0.59 -4.22 0.97
N LEU A 84 -0.01 -3.86 2.13
CA LEU A 84 -0.01 -2.49 2.63
C LEU A 84 0.67 -1.52 1.67
N ARG A 85 1.84 -1.90 1.13
CA ARG A 85 2.59 -1.09 0.16
C ARG A 85 1.80 -0.85 -1.12
N VAL A 86 1.15 -1.88 -1.67
CA VAL A 86 0.33 -1.76 -2.87
C VAL A 86 -0.85 -0.80 -2.65
N VAL A 87 -1.57 -0.95 -1.53
CA VAL A 87 -2.71 -0.07 -1.20
C VAL A 87 -2.26 1.38 -0.98
N ALA A 88 -1.15 1.58 -0.28
CA ALA A 88 -0.58 2.91 -0.04
C ALA A 88 0.05 3.55 -1.28
N PHE A 89 0.31 2.78 -2.35
CA PHE A 89 1.06 3.26 -3.51
C PHE A 89 0.33 4.35 -4.30
N GLY A 90 -1.00 4.27 -4.41
CA GLY A 90 -1.79 5.28 -5.12
C GLY A 90 -1.69 6.67 -4.47
N GLU A 91 -1.72 6.73 -3.14
CA GLU A 91 -1.50 7.97 -2.40
C GLU A 91 -0.06 8.47 -2.56
N LEU A 92 0.93 7.57 -2.52
CA LEU A 92 2.33 7.91 -2.75
C LEU A 92 2.51 8.60 -4.11
N VAL A 93 1.96 8.04 -5.19
CA VAL A 93 2.03 8.64 -6.54
C VAL A 93 1.45 10.05 -6.55
N THR A 94 0.29 10.25 -5.92
CA THR A 94 -0.38 11.55 -5.85
C THR A 94 0.48 12.59 -5.12
N ARG A 95 1.06 12.20 -3.97
CA ARG A 95 1.93 13.06 -3.17
C ARG A 95 3.26 13.35 -3.87
N ALA A 96 3.85 12.35 -4.51
CA ALA A 96 5.11 12.47 -5.24
C ALA A 96 5.00 13.42 -6.44
N GLY A 97 3.87 13.43 -7.15
CA GLY A 97 3.62 14.39 -8.23
C GLY A 97 3.59 15.85 -7.77
N SER A 98 3.40 16.11 -6.48
CA SER A 98 3.42 17.45 -5.88
C SER A 98 4.75 17.77 -5.16
N ASP A 99 5.67 16.82 -5.04
CA ASP A 99 6.95 17.00 -4.36
C ASP A 99 8.07 17.25 -5.37
N SER A 100 8.57 18.49 -5.41
CA SER A 100 9.60 18.93 -6.37
C SER A 100 10.89 18.08 -6.37
N ARG A 101 11.19 17.36 -5.28
CA ARG A 101 12.39 16.51 -5.18
C ARG A 101 12.27 15.24 -6.02
N ILE A 102 11.03 14.74 -6.18
CA ILE A 102 10.77 13.41 -6.75
C ILE A 102 9.70 13.41 -7.85
N ALA A 103 9.08 14.56 -8.14
CA ALA A 103 8.03 14.68 -9.16
C ALA A 103 8.49 14.21 -10.54
N ALA A 104 9.78 14.36 -10.87
CA ALA A 104 10.36 13.86 -12.14
C ALA A 104 10.31 12.33 -12.31
N HIS A 105 9.95 11.60 -11.25
CA HIS A 105 9.82 10.14 -11.27
C HIS A 105 8.39 9.64 -11.46
N VAL A 106 7.41 10.55 -11.54
CA VAL A 106 5.98 10.23 -11.63
C VAL A 106 5.32 11.09 -12.70
N ASP A 107 4.73 10.43 -13.68
CA ASP A 107 3.92 11.07 -14.72
C ASP A 107 2.47 10.63 -14.63
N ALA A 108 1.53 11.57 -14.68
CA ALA A 108 0.12 11.23 -14.86
C ALA A 108 -0.15 10.86 -16.33
N VAL A 109 -0.74 9.68 -16.58
CA VAL A 109 -1.02 9.19 -17.94
C VAL A 109 -2.47 8.74 -18.02
N GLY A 110 -3.32 9.55 -18.66
CA GLY A 110 -4.75 9.29 -18.74
C GLY A 110 -5.40 9.24 -17.35
N SER A 111 -6.05 8.12 -17.03
CA SER A 111 -6.63 7.84 -15.70
C SER A 111 -5.67 7.14 -14.73
N GLY A 112 -4.42 6.95 -15.11
CA GLY A 112 -3.41 6.25 -14.32
C GLY A 112 -2.12 7.06 -14.17
N TYR A 113 -1.05 6.33 -13.88
CA TYR A 113 0.28 6.90 -13.69
C TYR A 113 1.34 6.04 -14.37
N ARG A 114 2.47 6.67 -14.67
CA ARG A 114 3.73 6.00 -15.00
C ARG A 114 4.75 6.42 -13.95
N VAL A 115 5.46 5.44 -13.40
CA VAL A 115 6.57 5.67 -12.48
C VAL A 115 7.87 5.14 -13.08
N THR A 116 9.00 5.73 -12.71
CA THR A 116 10.29 5.18 -13.13
C THR A 116 10.65 3.92 -12.35
N PRO A 117 11.51 3.04 -12.88
CA PRO A 117 12.03 1.89 -12.13
C PRO A 117 12.72 2.29 -10.81
N ALA A 118 13.42 3.44 -10.80
CA ALA A 118 14.06 3.96 -9.59
C ALA A 118 13.03 4.33 -8.50
N PHE A 119 11.88 4.90 -8.89
CA PHE A 119 10.79 5.20 -7.96
C PHE A 119 10.24 3.94 -7.30
N LEU A 120 10.03 2.91 -8.11
CA LEU A 120 9.55 1.62 -7.63
C LEU A 120 10.56 0.98 -6.67
N GLN A 121 11.85 1.01 -7.00
CA GLN A 121 12.93 0.54 -6.12
C GLN A 121 12.94 1.29 -4.79
N ALA A 122 12.82 2.61 -4.83
CA ALA A 122 12.79 3.44 -3.64
C ALA A 122 11.57 3.12 -2.77
N ALA A 123 10.39 3.01 -3.37
CA ALA A 123 9.16 2.63 -2.68
C ALA A 123 9.23 1.22 -2.09
N ALA A 124 9.85 0.25 -2.75
CA ALA A 124 9.98 -1.11 -2.23
C ALA A 124 10.75 -1.18 -0.90
N GLY A 125 11.72 -0.28 -0.72
CA GLY A 125 12.52 -0.18 0.51
C GLY A 125 12.08 0.93 1.48
N ALA A 126 11.19 1.83 1.09
CA ALA A 126 10.82 2.98 1.91
C ALA A 126 10.12 2.59 3.21
N GLU A 127 10.25 3.44 4.23
CA GLU A 127 9.53 3.30 5.49
C GLU A 127 8.02 3.52 5.25
N ILE A 128 7.21 2.68 5.90
CA ILE A 128 5.77 2.88 6.02
C ILE A 128 5.48 3.39 7.43
N VAL A 129 4.75 4.49 7.51
CA VAL A 129 4.42 5.18 8.76
C VAL A 129 2.92 5.16 8.98
N ARG A 130 2.53 5.15 10.25
CA ARG A 130 1.13 5.34 10.63
C ARG A 130 0.75 6.81 10.44
N ARG A 131 -0.34 7.05 9.71
CA ARG A 131 -0.91 8.38 9.45
C ARG A 131 -1.83 8.82 10.59
N ILE A 132 -2.10 10.12 10.65
CA ILE A 132 -2.93 10.76 11.69
C ILE A 132 -4.38 10.26 11.65
N ASP A 133 -4.87 9.88 10.47
CA ASP A 133 -6.19 9.27 10.27
C ASP A 133 -6.26 7.79 10.71
N GLY A 134 -5.15 7.26 11.24
CA GLY A 134 -5.04 5.88 11.70
C GLY A 134 -4.65 4.88 10.61
N GLY A 135 -4.57 5.31 9.34
CA GLY A 135 -4.11 4.49 8.22
C GLY A 135 -2.60 4.32 8.17
N PHE A 136 -2.11 3.60 7.16
CA PHE A 136 -0.68 3.44 6.86
C PHE A 136 -0.37 4.06 5.51
N GLY A 137 0.79 4.70 5.40
CA GLY A 137 1.24 5.29 4.14
C GLY A 137 2.76 5.40 4.06
N TYR A 138 3.26 5.65 2.86
CA TYR A 138 4.68 5.89 2.64
C TYR A 138 5.16 7.14 3.36
N ASP A 139 6.31 7.02 4.03
CA ASP A 139 7.09 8.19 4.41
C ASP A 139 7.77 8.78 3.16
N LEU A 140 7.34 9.98 2.79
CA LEU A 140 7.78 10.64 1.57
C LEU A 140 9.25 11.03 1.65
N ASP A 141 9.75 11.35 2.84
CA ASP A 141 11.15 11.68 3.05
C ASP A 141 12.04 10.44 2.91
N SER A 142 11.61 9.28 3.42
CA SER A 142 12.27 7.99 3.17
C SER A 142 12.34 7.65 1.67
N VAL A 143 11.27 7.86 0.91
CA VAL A 143 11.26 7.65 -0.54
C VAL A 143 12.24 8.61 -1.24
N ALA A 144 12.17 9.90 -0.91
CA ALA A 144 13.03 10.91 -1.52
C ALA A 144 14.51 10.66 -1.23
N ALA A 145 14.85 10.32 0.02
CA ALA A 145 16.23 9.97 0.40
C ALA A 145 16.77 8.82 -0.46
N ARG A 146 15.96 7.78 -0.71
CA ARG A 146 16.35 6.63 -1.53
C ARG A 146 16.49 6.93 -3.04
N LEU A 147 15.94 8.04 -3.52
CA LEU A 147 16.07 8.47 -4.92
C LEU A 147 17.27 9.39 -5.17
N MET A 148 17.80 9.99 -4.10
CA MET A 148 18.93 10.93 -4.16
C MET A 148 20.29 10.26 -3.86
N HIS A 149 20.29 8.95 -3.57
CA HIS A 149 21.47 8.14 -3.24
C HIS A 149 21.61 6.98 -4.21
#